data_AF-A0A836EKR4-F1
#
_entry.id   AF-A0A836EKR4-F1
#
_cell.length_a   1.000
_cell.length_b   1.000
_cell.length_c   1.000
_cell.angle_alpha   90.00
_cell.angle_beta   90.00
_cell.angle_gamma   90.00
#
_symmetry.space_group_name_H-M   'P 1'
#
loop_
_entity.id
_entity.type
_entity.pdbx_description
1 polymer ?
#
loop_
_entity_poly.entity_id
_entity_poly.type
_entity_poly.pdbx_seq_one_letter_code
_entity_poly.pdbx_strand_id
1 'polypeptide(L)'
;MEDEECFQPVLSSQEEDNFQQLNTVSVVSIPLLLGVLLEITGIVFVSIWPKEQNKCDTYFIYLYLHCAYWLIVMAIEHIVKARHHNLRINGYLDFYQSTYQLIRTPIFIASLWNTCYLLLAVILHHTHKVDYERYCRKSEWFTPLNYIFLLTTLELMIILPAYINYIKRVMKLNRLRPPPDVTRDEWLSPFTQDSYSGMGEIGYRQKGRNLEELLEKQADMIRYLKDHNVKLSHRIMLLASHRATET
;
A
#
# COMPACT_ATOMS: atom_id res chain seq x y z
N MET A 1 18.97 1.42 60.04
CA MET A 1 17.87 2.38 59.85
C MET A 1 18.48 3.47 58.99
N GLU A 2 18.39 3.28 57.67
CA GLU A 2 17.31 3.86 56.83
C GLU A 2 17.86 5.21 56.33
N ASP A 3 18.19 5.43 55.06
CA ASP A 3 17.40 5.15 53.85
C ASP A 3 18.31 4.93 52.63
N GLU A 4 18.28 3.72 52.09
CA GLU A 4 18.78 3.40 50.76
C GLU A 4 17.59 3.59 49.81
N GLU A 5 17.35 4.83 49.39
CA GLU A 5 16.34 5.16 48.37
C GLU A 5 16.78 4.52 47.04
N CYS A 6 16.42 3.25 46.89
CA CYS A 6 16.42 2.52 45.65
C CYS A 6 15.60 3.34 44.64
N PHE A 7 16.27 3.88 43.63
CA PHE A 7 15.64 4.40 42.43
C PHE A 7 14.83 3.27 41.79
N GLN A 8 13.55 3.17 42.16
CA GLN A 8 12.59 2.38 41.41
C GLN A 8 12.61 2.89 39.97
N PRO A 9 12.86 2.02 38.97
CA PRO A 9 12.62 2.41 37.60
C PRO A 9 11.13 2.72 37.48
N VAL A 10 10.80 3.98 37.20
CA VAL A 10 9.45 4.45 36.84
C VAL A 10 9.12 3.98 35.41
N LEU A 11 9.31 2.68 35.18
CA LEU A 11 9.11 1.98 33.91
C LEU A 11 8.06 0.87 34.09
N SER A 12 7.23 0.98 35.13
CA SER A 12 6.15 0.04 35.43
C SER A 12 4.76 0.69 35.45
N SER A 13 4.63 1.94 35.00
CA SER A 13 3.33 2.56 34.80
C SER A 13 3.12 2.90 33.33
N GLN A 14 2.35 2.04 32.66
CA GLN A 14 1.64 2.33 31.42
C GLN A 14 2.42 2.06 30.11
N GLU A 15 2.99 0.86 29.97
CA GLU A 15 2.83 0.13 28.69
C GLU A 15 1.34 -0.20 28.55
N GLU A 16 0.52 0.82 28.33
CA GLU A 16 -0.76 0.58 27.69
C GLU A 16 -0.41 0.04 26.31
N ASP A 17 -0.69 -1.23 26.17
CA ASP A 17 -0.76 -2.07 24.98
C ASP A 17 -1.75 -1.47 23.95
N ASN A 18 -1.55 -0.19 23.61
CA ASN A 18 -2.38 0.60 22.72
C ASN A 18 -1.99 0.27 21.29
N PHE A 19 -2.16 -1.02 20.93
CA PHE A 19 -2.16 -1.46 19.55
C PHE A 19 -3.16 -0.63 18.77
N GLN A 20 -2.67 0.31 17.98
CA GLN A 20 -3.51 1.20 17.20
C GLN A 20 -4.04 0.42 16.00
N GLN A 21 -5.26 -0.11 16.14
CA GLN A 21 -5.92 -0.86 15.07
C GLN A 21 -5.96 -0.03 13.78
N LEU A 22 -5.46 -0.63 12.70
CA LEU A 22 -5.47 0.01 11.40
C LEU A 22 -6.85 -0.19 10.76
N ASN A 23 -7.77 0.75 11.04
CA ASN A 23 -9.12 0.79 10.45
C ASN A 23 -9.12 1.33 9.01
N THR A 24 -8.17 0.89 8.17
CA THR A 24 -8.13 1.27 6.74
C THR A 24 -9.00 0.35 5.88
N VAL A 25 -9.46 -0.80 6.41
CA VAL A 25 -10.28 -1.76 5.67
C VAL A 25 -11.60 -1.16 5.20
N SER A 26 -12.29 -0.41 6.07
CA SER A 26 -13.54 0.28 5.70
C SER A 26 -13.30 1.33 4.62
N VAL A 27 -12.23 2.13 4.75
CA VAL A 27 -11.89 3.18 3.79
C VAL A 27 -11.55 2.59 2.41
N VAL A 28 -10.80 1.49 2.37
CA VAL A 28 -10.43 0.78 1.14
C VAL A 28 -11.59 -0.01 0.52
N SER A 29 -12.64 -0.32 1.29
CA SER A 29 -13.84 -0.97 0.76
C SER A 29 -14.67 -0.03 -0.14
N ILE A 30 -14.60 1.28 0.08
CA ILE A 30 -15.34 2.30 -0.69
C ILE A 30 -15.01 2.25 -2.19
N PRO A 31 -13.73 2.35 -2.62
CA PRO A 31 -13.39 2.29 -4.05
C PRO A 31 -13.74 0.92 -4.67
N LEU A 32 -13.67 -0.19 -3.92
CA LEU A 32 -14.13 -1.49 -4.43
C LEU A 32 -15.63 -1.48 -4.74
N LEU A 33 -16.46 -0.97 -3.81
CA LEU A 33 -17.89 -0.86 -4.01
C LEU A 33 -18.23 0.05 -5.19
N LEU A 34 -17.54 1.20 -5.31
CA LEU A 34 -17.73 2.11 -6.43
C LEU A 34 -17.33 1.49 -7.78
N GLY A 35 -16.25 0.70 -7.83
CA GLY A 35 -15.84 -0.02 -9.03
C GLY A 35 -16.90 -1.05 -9.46
N VAL A 36 -17.49 -1.78 -8.51
CA VAL A 36 -18.60 -2.71 -8.80
C VAL A 36 -19.85 -1.97 -9.28
N LEU A 37 -20.20 -0.83 -8.68
CA LEU A 37 -21.32 0.00 -9.13
C LEU A 37 -21.09 0.56 -10.54
N LEU A 38 -19.85 0.91 -10.88
CA LEU A 38 -19.47 1.38 -12.21
C LEU A 38 -19.65 0.26 -13.26
N GLU A 39 -19.23 -0.97 -12.96
CA GLU A 39 -19.48 -2.13 -13.82
C GLU A 39 -20.97 -2.40 -14.03
N ILE A 40 -21.77 -2.36 -12.95
CA ILE A 40 -23.23 -2.54 -13.04
C ILE A 40 -23.83 -1.47 -13.97
N THR A 41 -23.37 -0.23 -13.83
CA THR A 41 -23.79 0.88 -14.70
C THR A 41 -23.39 0.62 -16.16
N GLY A 42 -22.19 0.08 -16.40
CA GLY A 42 -21.74 -0.35 -17.72
C GLY A 42 -22.64 -1.42 -18.33
N ILE A 43 -23.00 -2.46 -17.57
CA ILE A 43 -23.92 -3.54 -18.02
C ILE A 43 -25.30 -2.98 -18.37
N VAL A 44 -25.83 -2.08 -17.54
CA VAL A 44 -27.12 -1.41 -17.79
C VAL A 44 -27.05 -0.58 -19.08
N PHE A 45 -25.97 0.19 -19.26
CA PHE A 45 -25.78 0.99 -20.48
C PHE A 45 -25.64 0.14 -21.74
N VAL A 46 -24.89 -0.96 -21.70
CA VAL A 46 -24.82 -1.93 -22.82
C VAL A 46 -26.21 -2.51 -23.13
N SER A 47 -26.99 -2.82 -22.09
CA SER A 47 -28.31 -3.46 -22.23
C SER A 47 -29.39 -2.52 -22.77
N ILE A 48 -29.34 -1.22 -22.43
CA ILE A 48 -30.29 -0.19 -22.87
C ILE A 48 -29.86 0.41 -24.22
N TRP A 49 -28.57 0.35 -24.57
CA TRP A 49 -27.98 0.84 -25.81
C TRP A 49 -28.80 0.61 -27.10
N PRO A 50 -29.31 -0.59 -27.40
CA PRO A 50 -30.04 -0.81 -28.65
C PRO A 50 -31.35 -0.01 -28.75
N LYS A 51 -31.90 0.45 -27.62
CA LYS A 51 -33.16 1.19 -27.53
C LYS A 51 -32.98 2.70 -27.46
N GLU A 52 -31.76 3.18 -27.19
CA GLU A 52 -31.47 4.58 -26.93
C GLU A 52 -31.23 5.36 -28.24
N GLN A 53 -31.83 6.55 -28.36
CA GLN A 53 -31.60 7.44 -29.50
C GLN A 53 -30.29 8.24 -29.36
N ASN A 54 -29.88 8.54 -28.13
CA ASN A 54 -28.70 9.36 -27.80
C ASN A 54 -27.47 8.51 -27.46
N LYS A 55 -27.09 7.66 -28.41
CA LYS A 55 -25.99 6.69 -28.25
C LYS A 55 -24.64 7.34 -27.89
N CYS A 56 -24.30 8.48 -28.50
CA CYS A 56 -23.02 9.17 -28.22
C CYS A 56 -22.92 9.71 -26.78
N ASP A 57 -24.02 10.19 -26.21
CA ASP A 57 -23.98 10.82 -24.89
C ASP A 57 -23.68 9.81 -23.78
N THR A 58 -24.23 8.61 -23.87
CA THR A 58 -23.97 7.52 -22.92
C THR A 58 -22.49 7.14 -22.85
N TYR A 59 -21.77 7.19 -23.98
CA TYR A 59 -20.32 6.98 -24.03
C TYR A 59 -19.56 8.04 -23.22
N PHE A 60 -19.87 9.32 -23.41
CA PHE A 60 -19.21 10.42 -22.69
C PHE A 60 -19.57 10.42 -21.21
N ILE A 61 -20.83 10.15 -20.87
CA ILE A 61 -21.30 10.03 -19.48
C ILE A 61 -20.51 8.92 -18.77
N TYR A 62 -20.33 7.77 -19.41
CA TYR A 62 -19.59 6.66 -18.82
C TYR A 62 -18.10 6.99 -18.60
N LEU A 63 -17.47 7.72 -19.52
CA LEU A 63 -16.12 8.25 -19.31
C LEU A 63 -16.04 9.26 -18.16
N TYR A 64 -17.01 10.15 -18.01
CA TYR A 64 -17.04 11.10 -16.89
C TYR A 64 -17.19 10.39 -15.55
N LEU A 65 -18.04 9.35 -15.47
CA LEU A 65 -18.17 8.51 -14.28
C LEU A 65 -16.85 7.80 -13.95
N HIS A 66 -16.12 7.33 -14.96
CA HIS A 66 -14.81 6.71 -14.77
C HIS A 66 -13.76 7.72 -14.24
N CYS A 67 -13.71 8.92 -14.83
CA CYS A 67 -12.86 10.01 -14.32
C CYS A 67 -13.18 10.36 -12.85
N ALA A 68 -14.47 10.45 -12.49
CA ALA A 68 -14.88 10.70 -11.11
C ALA A 68 -14.46 9.56 -10.17
N TYR A 69 -14.61 8.30 -10.61
CA TYR A 69 -14.13 7.13 -9.87
C TYR A 69 -12.61 7.21 -9.63
N TRP A 70 -11.82 7.54 -10.65
CA TRP A 70 -10.37 7.69 -10.51
C TRP A 70 -9.99 8.76 -9.48
N LEU A 71 -10.67 9.91 -9.47
CA LEU A 71 -10.46 10.95 -8.46
C LEU A 71 -10.73 10.44 -7.04
N ILE A 72 -11.78 9.64 -6.86
CA ILE A 72 -12.11 9.04 -5.56
C ILE A 72 -11.03 8.03 -5.15
N VAL A 73 -10.57 7.17 -6.06
CA VAL A 73 -9.47 6.22 -5.79
C VAL A 73 -8.22 6.96 -5.34
N MET A 74 -7.85 8.05 -6.03
CA MET A 74 -6.71 8.89 -5.67
C MET A 74 -6.85 9.51 -4.27
N ALA A 75 -8.02 10.06 -3.95
CA ALA A 75 -8.29 10.65 -2.63
C ALA A 75 -8.19 9.61 -1.51
N ILE A 76 -8.78 8.44 -1.72
CA ILE A 76 -8.73 7.32 -0.77
C ILE A 76 -7.28 6.84 -0.58
N GLU A 77 -6.52 6.68 -1.65
CA GLU A 77 -5.12 6.27 -1.53
C GLU A 77 -4.28 7.31 -0.78
N HIS A 78 -4.54 8.60 -0.97
CA HIS A 78 -3.87 9.66 -0.21
C HIS A 78 -4.16 9.56 1.29
N ILE A 79 -5.43 9.33 1.66
CA ILE A 79 -5.84 9.12 3.06
C ILE A 79 -5.17 7.87 3.64
N VAL A 80 -5.15 6.76 2.90
CA VAL A 80 -4.53 5.50 3.34
C VAL A 80 -3.03 5.69 3.53
N LYS A 81 -2.33 6.36 2.61
CA LYS A 81 -0.91 6.71 2.75
C LYS A 81 -0.64 7.55 3.99
N ALA A 82 -1.47 8.56 4.27
CA ALA A 82 -1.34 9.37 5.47
C ALA A 82 -1.51 8.53 6.77
N ARG A 83 -2.47 7.59 6.78
CA ARG A 83 -2.68 6.67 7.91
C ARG A 83 -1.49 5.71 8.10
N HIS A 84 -0.94 5.18 7.01
CA HIS A 84 0.24 4.31 7.06
C HIS A 84 1.51 5.07 7.45
N HIS A 85 1.63 6.35 7.07
CA HIS A 85 2.71 7.21 7.53
C HIS A 85 2.66 7.44 9.05
N ASN A 86 1.46 7.61 9.62
CA ASN A 86 1.29 7.69 11.07
C ASN A 86 1.71 6.37 11.77
N LEU A 87 1.31 5.22 11.22
CA LEU A 87 1.77 3.91 11.72
C LEU A 87 3.30 3.75 11.69
N ARG A 88 3.94 4.28 10.64
CA ARG A 88 5.41 4.27 10.52
C ARG A 88 6.05 5.00 11.69
N ILE A 89 5.53 6.17 12.06
CA ILE A 89 6.02 6.97 13.19
C ILE A 89 5.85 6.22 14.52
N ASN A 90 4.84 5.35 14.62
CA ASN A 90 4.57 4.56 15.82
C ASN A 90 5.41 3.26 15.91
N GLY A 91 6.41 3.08 15.04
CA GLY A 91 7.36 1.96 15.14
C GLY A 91 6.97 0.68 14.38
N TYR A 92 6.07 0.76 13.40
CA TYR A 92 5.68 -0.36 12.53
C TYR A 92 6.33 -0.28 11.14
N LEU A 93 7.66 -0.18 11.09
CA LEU A 93 8.42 0.06 9.85
C LEU A 93 8.42 -1.17 8.93
N ASP A 94 8.58 -2.37 9.48
CA ASP A 94 8.65 -3.61 8.69
C ASP A 94 7.31 -3.89 7.99
N PHE A 95 6.20 -3.63 8.70
CA PHE A 95 4.86 -3.75 8.13
C PHE A 95 4.61 -2.70 7.04
N TYR A 96 5.06 -1.45 7.27
CA TYR A 96 4.97 -0.38 6.28
C TYR A 96 5.74 -0.74 5.00
N GLN A 97 6.99 -1.17 5.08
CA GLN A 97 7.79 -1.56 3.91
C GLN A 97 7.14 -2.71 3.12
N SER A 98 6.61 -3.72 3.82
CA SER A 98 5.94 -4.86 3.18
C SER A 98 4.63 -4.48 2.48
N THR A 99 3.94 -3.44 2.97
CA THR A 99 2.60 -3.05 2.49
C THR A 99 2.64 -1.86 1.53
N TYR A 100 3.73 -1.10 1.51
CA TYR A 100 3.91 0.11 0.70
C TYR A 100 3.64 -0.12 -0.80
N GLN A 101 4.18 -1.21 -1.37
CA GLN A 101 3.94 -1.54 -2.78
C GLN A 101 2.46 -1.84 -3.04
N LEU A 102 1.81 -2.59 -2.14
CA LEU A 102 0.38 -2.94 -2.29
C LEU A 102 -0.54 -1.72 -2.21
N ILE A 103 -0.20 -0.71 -1.41
CA ILE A 103 -1.00 0.53 -1.30
C ILE A 103 -0.88 1.37 -2.58
N ARG A 104 0.26 1.33 -3.26
CA ARG A 104 0.55 2.16 -4.44
C ARG A 104 0.05 1.53 -5.76
N THR A 105 -0.12 0.21 -5.79
CA THR A 105 -0.57 -0.51 -6.98
C THR A 105 -1.92 -0.02 -7.55
N PRO A 106 -2.97 0.24 -6.75
CA PRO A 106 -4.27 0.66 -7.27
C PRO A 106 -4.26 1.99 -8.05
N ILE A 107 -3.66 3.08 -7.54
CA ILE A 107 -3.60 4.33 -8.32
C ILE A 107 -2.79 4.18 -9.60
N PHE A 108 -1.73 3.36 -9.58
CA PHE A 108 -0.93 3.15 -10.77
C PHE A 108 -1.69 2.41 -11.85
N ILE A 109 -2.42 1.36 -11.49
CA ILE A 109 -3.27 0.62 -12.44
C ILE A 109 -4.37 1.54 -12.97
N ALA A 110 -5.07 2.26 -12.09
CA ALA A 110 -6.16 3.14 -12.50
C ALA A 110 -5.66 4.31 -13.38
N SER A 111 -4.46 4.84 -13.13
CA SER A 111 -3.85 5.90 -13.95
C SER A 111 -3.36 5.36 -15.29
N LEU A 112 -2.80 4.15 -15.34
CA LEU A 112 -2.48 3.46 -16.58
C LEU A 112 -3.76 3.27 -17.42
N TRP A 113 -4.87 2.91 -16.79
CA TRP A 113 -6.14 2.73 -17.47
C TRP A 113 -6.68 4.01 -18.10
N ASN A 114 -6.52 5.16 -17.44
CA ASN A 114 -6.83 6.47 -18.04
C ASN A 114 -6.06 6.69 -19.34
N THR A 115 -4.78 6.31 -19.40
CA THR A 115 -4.01 6.41 -20.66
C THR A 115 -4.54 5.47 -21.74
N CYS A 116 -4.99 4.26 -21.38
CA CYS A 116 -5.63 3.34 -22.31
C CYS A 116 -6.96 3.89 -22.85
N TYR A 117 -7.79 4.50 -22.01
CA TYR A 117 -9.03 5.14 -22.46
C TYR A 117 -8.76 6.33 -23.37
N LEU A 118 -7.79 7.18 -23.04
CA LEU A 118 -7.40 8.30 -23.90
C LEU A 118 -6.87 7.81 -25.25
N LEU A 119 -6.03 6.76 -25.25
CA LEU A 119 -5.55 6.16 -26.49
C LEU A 119 -6.70 5.59 -27.33
N LEU A 120 -7.63 4.87 -26.72
CA LEU A 120 -8.84 4.37 -27.39
C LEU A 120 -9.66 5.51 -27.97
N ALA A 121 -9.89 6.58 -27.21
CA ALA A 121 -10.63 7.76 -27.67
C ALA A 121 -9.94 8.43 -28.87
N VAL A 122 -8.61 8.58 -28.83
CA VAL A 122 -7.83 9.14 -29.93
C VAL A 122 -7.88 8.25 -31.18
N ILE A 123 -7.75 6.93 -31.03
CA ILE A 123 -7.85 5.98 -32.15
C ILE A 123 -9.23 6.10 -32.79
N LEU A 124 -10.30 6.02 -31.99
CA LEU A 124 -11.68 6.13 -32.48
C LEU A 124 -11.94 7.47 -33.19
N HIS A 125 -11.42 8.57 -32.66
CA HIS A 125 -11.55 9.88 -33.29
C HIS A 125 -10.72 9.98 -34.59
N HIS A 126 -9.53 9.39 -34.64
CA HIS A 126 -8.66 9.43 -35.82
C HIS A 126 -9.16 8.55 -36.96
N THR A 127 -9.72 7.37 -36.66
CA THR A 127 -10.22 6.44 -37.69
C THR A 127 -11.55 6.88 -38.30
N HIS A 128 -12.38 7.63 -37.56
CA HIS A 128 -13.75 7.96 -37.96
C HIS A 128 -14.03 9.46 -38.16
N LYS A 129 -12.98 10.26 -38.42
CA LYS A 129 -12.90 11.74 -38.50
C LYS A 129 -14.06 12.57 -39.11
N VAL A 130 -15.00 11.98 -39.85
CA VAL A 130 -16.08 12.73 -40.54
C VAL A 130 -17.49 12.26 -40.14
N ASP A 131 -17.64 11.11 -39.46
CA ASP A 131 -18.95 10.47 -39.26
C ASP A 131 -19.02 9.73 -37.91
N TYR A 132 -18.41 10.25 -36.84
CA TYR A 132 -18.40 9.59 -35.51
C TYR A 132 -19.83 9.35 -34.98
N GLU A 133 -20.71 10.34 -35.10
CA GLU A 133 -22.14 10.19 -34.74
C GLU A 133 -22.83 9.14 -35.62
N ARG A 134 -22.52 9.11 -36.91
CA ARG A 134 -23.11 8.16 -37.85
C ARG A 134 -22.61 6.73 -37.61
N TYR A 135 -21.35 6.55 -37.24
CA TYR A 135 -20.75 5.28 -36.85
C TYR A 135 -21.35 4.78 -35.53
N CYS A 136 -21.48 5.65 -34.53
CA CYS A 136 -22.12 5.35 -33.25
C CYS A 136 -23.60 4.95 -33.43
N ARG A 137 -24.29 5.54 -34.40
CA ARG A 137 -25.69 5.23 -34.72
C ARG A 137 -25.89 3.95 -35.54
N LYS A 138 -24.95 3.63 -36.46
CA LYS A 138 -25.07 2.56 -37.46
C LYS A 138 -24.44 1.23 -37.05
N SER A 139 -23.46 1.23 -36.15
CA SER A 139 -22.78 -0.02 -35.73
C SER A 139 -23.61 -0.76 -34.68
N GLU A 140 -24.09 -1.95 -35.01
CA GLU A 140 -24.86 -2.82 -34.09
C GLU A 140 -23.99 -3.83 -33.31
N TRP A 141 -22.78 -4.13 -33.80
CA TRP A 141 -21.91 -5.18 -33.22
C TRP A 141 -20.60 -4.65 -32.60
N PHE A 142 -19.98 -3.64 -33.21
CA PHE A 142 -18.71 -3.06 -32.74
C PHE A 142 -18.95 -1.61 -32.30
N THR A 143 -19.36 -1.47 -31.04
CA THR A 143 -19.75 -0.18 -30.46
C THR A 143 -18.64 0.39 -29.58
N PRO A 144 -18.35 1.72 -29.64
CA PRO A 144 -17.42 2.38 -28.72
C PRO A 144 -17.63 2.04 -27.24
N LEU A 145 -18.90 1.91 -26.83
CA LEU A 145 -19.28 1.54 -25.46
C LEU A 145 -18.82 0.14 -25.07
N ASN A 146 -18.90 -0.85 -25.97
CA ASN A 146 -18.43 -2.22 -25.70
C ASN A 146 -16.91 -2.26 -25.47
N TYR A 147 -16.13 -1.41 -26.18
CA TYR A 147 -14.69 -1.32 -25.95
C TYR A 147 -14.35 -0.74 -24.58
N ILE A 148 -15.04 0.32 -24.16
CA ILE A 148 -14.81 0.88 -22.82
C ILE A 148 -15.28 -0.11 -21.75
N PHE A 149 -16.46 -0.72 -21.91
CA PHE A 149 -16.95 -1.73 -20.97
C PHE A 149 -15.96 -2.88 -20.81
N LEU A 150 -15.45 -3.45 -21.91
CA LEU A 150 -14.43 -4.50 -21.88
C LEU A 150 -13.16 -4.03 -21.16
N LEU A 151 -12.71 -2.80 -21.41
CA LEU A 151 -11.57 -2.23 -20.68
C LEU A 151 -11.88 -2.08 -19.19
N THR A 152 -13.06 -1.58 -18.79
CA THR A 152 -13.42 -1.42 -17.37
C THR A 152 -13.49 -2.78 -16.67
N THR A 153 -14.06 -3.79 -17.33
CA THR A 153 -14.14 -5.15 -16.75
C THR A 153 -12.75 -5.74 -16.55
N LEU A 154 -11.83 -5.51 -17.49
CA LEU A 154 -10.43 -5.91 -17.34
C LEU A 154 -9.72 -5.15 -16.22
N GLU A 155 -9.99 -3.86 -16.06
CA GLU A 155 -9.46 -3.03 -14.97
C GLU A 155 -9.85 -3.63 -13.61
N LEU A 156 -11.14 -3.91 -13.43
CA LEU A 156 -11.67 -4.45 -12.19
C LEU A 156 -11.09 -5.84 -11.92
N MET A 157 -10.95 -6.69 -12.95
CA MET A 157 -10.37 -8.03 -12.81
C MET A 157 -8.92 -7.98 -12.29
N ILE A 158 -8.15 -6.96 -12.68
CA ILE A 158 -6.75 -6.79 -12.22
C ILE A 158 -6.68 -6.12 -10.84
N ILE A 159 -7.51 -5.10 -10.61
CA ILE A 159 -7.51 -4.32 -9.35
C ILE A 159 -8.05 -5.13 -8.17
N LEU A 160 -9.06 -5.96 -8.39
CA LEU A 160 -9.77 -6.70 -7.33
C LEU A 160 -8.84 -7.67 -6.55
N PRO A 161 -8.00 -8.50 -7.20
CA PRO A 161 -6.99 -9.30 -6.49
C PRO A 161 -6.00 -8.47 -5.67
N ALA A 162 -5.58 -7.31 -6.18
CA ALA A 162 -4.65 -6.43 -5.48
C ALA A 162 -5.25 -5.91 -4.16
N TYR A 163 -6.51 -5.44 -4.20
CA TYR A 163 -7.23 -5.03 -3.00
C TYR A 163 -7.48 -6.19 -2.02
N ILE A 164 -7.84 -7.38 -2.51
CA ILE A 164 -8.02 -8.56 -1.64
C ILE A 164 -6.71 -8.91 -0.91
N ASN A 165 -5.57 -8.88 -1.61
CA ASN A 165 -4.27 -9.14 -0.99
C ASN A 165 -3.95 -8.10 0.08
N TYR A 166 -4.18 -6.82 -0.20
CA TYR A 166 -4.03 -5.74 0.78
C TYR A 166 -4.92 -5.96 2.02
N ILE A 167 -6.22 -6.24 1.83
CA ILE A 167 -7.17 -6.47 2.93
C ILE A 167 -6.73 -7.66 3.77
N LYS A 168 -6.30 -8.77 3.15
CA LYS A 168 -5.79 -9.95 3.89
C LYS A 168 -4.59 -9.60 4.76
N ARG A 169 -3.66 -8.78 4.26
CA ARG A 169 -2.48 -8.33 5.04
C ARG A 169 -2.87 -7.45 6.22
N VAL A 170 -3.78 -6.50 6.01
CA VAL A 170 -4.28 -5.61 7.09
C VAL A 170 -5.08 -6.40 8.13
N MET A 171 -5.93 -7.34 7.71
CA MET A 171 -6.66 -8.22 8.62
C MET A 171 -5.72 -9.11 9.43
N LYS A 172 -4.66 -9.64 8.81
CA LYS A 172 -3.63 -10.42 9.52
C LYS A 172 -2.94 -9.57 10.58
N LEU A 173 -2.59 -8.32 10.26
CA LEU A 173 -2.01 -7.38 11.23
C LEU A 173 -2.98 -7.11 12.40
N ASN A 174 -4.23 -6.72 12.08
CA ASN A 174 -5.24 -6.41 13.09
C ASN A 174 -5.59 -7.60 13.99
N ARG A 175 -5.49 -8.83 13.47
CA ARG A 175 -5.71 -10.06 14.24
C ARG A 175 -4.52 -10.42 15.12
N LEU A 176 -3.29 -10.28 14.61
CA LEU A 176 -2.08 -10.66 15.34
C LEU A 176 -1.67 -9.63 16.38
N ARG A 177 -2.13 -8.37 16.26
CA ARG A 177 -1.77 -7.26 17.15
C ARG A 177 -0.29 -7.27 17.54
N PRO A 178 0.64 -7.32 16.55
CA PRO A 178 2.05 -7.42 16.90
C PRO A 178 2.47 -6.19 17.69
N PRO A 179 3.37 -6.37 18.68
CA PRO A 179 3.93 -5.24 19.39
C PRO A 179 4.82 -4.41 18.43
N PRO A 180 5.13 -3.15 18.76
CA PRO A 180 6.00 -2.30 17.96
C PRO A 180 7.32 -3.01 17.60
N ASP A 181 7.92 -2.71 16.44
CA ASP A 181 9.12 -3.44 15.98
C ASP A 181 10.32 -3.31 16.95
N VAL A 182 10.32 -2.27 17.80
CA VAL A 182 11.34 -2.00 18.83
C VAL A 182 11.27 -2.96 20.01
N THR A 183 10.09 -3.50 20.34
CA THR A 183 9.87 -4.41 21.47
C THR A 183 9.85 -5.88 21.05
N ARG A 184 10.09 -6.19 19.77
CA ARG A 184 10.20 -7.57 19.30
C ARG A 184 11.45 -8.23 19.90
N ASP A 185 11.30 -9.42 20.47
CA ASP A 185 12.34 -10.21 21.16
C ASP A 185 13.66 -10.39 20.37
N GLU A 186 13.65 -10.23 19.04
CA GLU A 186 14.87 -10.20 18.22
C GLU A 186 15.82 -9.02 18.51
N TRP A 187 15.33 -7.94 19.14
CA TRP A 187 16.13 -6.81 19.63
C TRP A 187 16.62 -7.00 21.07
N LEU A 188 15.92 -7.83 21.85
CA LEU A 188 16.24 -8.17 23.24
C LEU A 188 17.11 -9.43 23.35
N SER A 189 17.64 -9.94 22.23
CA SER A 189 18.58 -11.05 22.28
C SER A 189 19.74 -10.73 23.24
N PRO A 190 20.17 -11.64 24.11
CA PRO A 190 21.22 -11.34 25.10
C PRO A 190 22.55 -10.87 24.47
N PHE A 191 22.73 -11.07 23.16
CA PHE A 191 23.87 -10.56 22.40
C PHE A 191 23.86 -9.02 22.22
N THR A 192 22.70 -8.37 22.23
CA THR A 192 22.58 -6.90 22.11
C THR A 192 22.54 -6.21 23.47
N GLN A 193 22.11 -6.88 24.55
CA GLN A 193 21.95 -6.28 25.87
C GLN A 193 23.28 -5.81 26.50
N ASP A 194 24.37 -6.52 26.25
CA ASP A 194 25.70 -6.17 26.78
C ASP A 194 26.36 -4.98 26.06
N SER A 195 25.87 -4.61 24.87
CA SER A 195 26.42 -3.49 24.09
C SER A 195 25.74 -2.15 24.38
N TYR A 196 24.50 -2.17 24.89
CA TYR A 196 23.68 -0.96 25.11
C TYR A 196 23.65 -0.48 26.57
N SER A 197 24.01 -1.33 27.53
CA SER A 197 24.01 -1.00 28.96
C SER A 197 25.11 0.01 29.39
N GLY A 198 25.99 0.44 28.45
CA GLY A 198 27.00 1.48 28.67
C GLY A 198 26.73 2.84 28.00
N MET A 199 25.68 2.97 27.17
CA MET A 199 25.41 4.21 26.42
C MET A 199 24.31 5.02 27.11
N GLY A 200 24.70 5.78 28.13
CA GLY A 200 23.82 6.73 28.79
C GLY A 200 23.13 7.65 27.78
N GLU A 201 21.81 7.80 27.93
CA GLU A 201 20.97 8.66 27.11
C GLU A 201 21.45 10.12 27.17
N ILE A 202 22.24 10.54 26.18
CA ILE A 202 22.51 11.95 25.91
C ILE A 202 22.04 12.19 24.48
N GLY A 203 20.80 12.65 24.33
CA GLY A 203 20.18 12.91 23.03
C GLY A 203 19.30 14.14 23.04
N TYR A 204 19.85 15.26 22.57
CA TYR A 204 19.18 16.55 22.42
C TYR A 204 17.93 16.42 21.53
N ARG A 205 16.75 16.71 22.09
CA ARG A 205 15.44 16.58 21.42
C ARG A 205 15.24 17.67 20.36
N GLN A 206 15.90 17.54 19.20
CA GLN A 206 15.64 18.43 18.07
C GLN A 206 14.39 17.96 17.32
N LYS A 207 13.27 18.62 17.61
CA LYS A 207 11.95 18.31 17.06
C LYS A 207 11.89 18.70 15.59
N GLY A 208 11.78 17.72 14.69
CA GLY A 208 11.38 17.94 13.31
C GLY A 208 12.07 17.00 12.32
N ARG A 209 11.27 16.45 11.39
CA ARG A 209 11.53 15.70 10.13
C ARG A 209 12.95 15.20 9.82
N ASN A 210 13.98 16.01 10.04
CA ASN A 210 15.38 15.62 9.92
C ASN A 210 15.81 14.57 10.96
N LEU A 211 15.30 14.61 12.20
CA LEU A 211 15.61 13.56 13.19
C LEU A 211 15.06 12.20 12.74
N GLU A 212 13.88 12.20 12.13
CA GLU A 212 13.23 10.98 11.63
C GLU A 212 14.00 10.40 10.44
N GLU A 213 14.46 11.24 9.52
CA GLU A 213 15.29 10.80 8.38
C GLU A 213 16.68 10.33 8.84
N LEU A 214 17.25 10.94 9.88
CA LEU A 214 18.51 10.50 10.48
C LEU A 214 18.34 9.16 11.22
N LEU A 215 17.26 8.98 11.96
CA LEU A 215 16.92 7.72 12.61
C LEU A 215 16.64 6.62 11.58
N GLU A 216 15.98 6.94 10.47
CA GLU A 216 15.77 6.03 9.33
C GLU A 216 17.10 5.57 8.73
N LYS A 217 18.02 6.51 8.44
CA LYS A 217 19.36 6.16 7.94
C LYS A 217 20.19 5.36 8.94
N GLN A 218 20.04 5.64 10.24
CA GLN A 218 20.72 4.86 11.28
C GLN A 218 20.14 3.45 11.39
N ALA A 219 18.81 3.29 11.32
CA ALA A 219 18.16 1.97 11.35
C ALA A 219 18.58 1.12 10.13
N ASP A 220 18.62 1.70 8.93
CA ASP A 220 19.08 1.02 7.72
C ASP A 220 20.56 0.61 7.83
N MET A 221 21.41 1.47 8.39
CA MET A 221 22.83 1.18 8.60
C MET A 221 23.04 0.04 9.60
N ILE A 222 22.28 0.02 10.70
CA ILE A 222 22.31 -1.06 11.68
C ILE A 222 21.89 -2.38 11.02
N ARG A 223 20.84 -2.36 10.19
CA ARG A 223 20.36 -3.54 9.47
C ARG A 223 21.41 -4.06 8.48
N TYR A 224 22.04 -3.15 7.74
CA TYR A 224 23.14 -3.47 6.82
C TYR A 224 24.34 -4.11 7.55
N LEU A 225 24.77 -3.51 8.66
CA LEU A 225 25.87 -4.04 9.47
C LEU A 225 25.54 -5.40 10.08
N LYS A 226 24.30 -5.63 10.51
CA LYS A 226 23.84 -6.92 11.02
C LYS A 226 23.88 -8.01 9.95
N ASP A 227 23.37 -7.72 8.75
CA ASP A 227 23.42 -8.67 7.62
C ASP A 227 24.88 -9.01 7.24
N HIS A 228 25.76 -8.02 7.29
CA HIS A 228 27.19 -8.23 7.10
C HIS A 228 27.83 -9.09 8.21
N ASN A 229 27.49 -8.87 9.47
CA ASN A 229 27.97 -9.67 10.59
C ASN A 229 27.51 -11.13 10.48
N VAL A 230 26.25 -11.38 10.14
CA VAL A 230 25.74 -12.76 9.94
C VAL A 230 26.50 -13.47 8.81
N LYS A 231 26.73 -12.79 7.69
CA LYS A 231 27.53 -13.34 6.58
C LYS A 231 28.97 -13.62 7.00
N LEU A 232 29.57 -12.73 7.80
CA LEU A 232 30.93 -12.91 8.30
C LEU A 232 31.03 -14.08 9.29
N SER A 233 30.11 -14.18 10.25
CA SER A 233 30.01 -15.30 11.18
C SER A 233 29.82 -16.63 10.43
N HIS A 234 29.00 -16.65 9.38
CA HIS A 234 28.83 -17.84 8.54
C HIS A 234 30.14 -18.24 7.83
N ARG A 235 30.90 -17.25 7.32
CA ARG A 235 32.22 -17.51 6.69
C ARG A 235 33.24 -18.01 7.70
N ILE A 236 33.28 -17.45 8.91
CA ILE A 236 34.16 -17.90 9.99
C ILE A 236 33.80 -19.34 10.39
N MET A 237 32.51 -19.66 10.50
CA MET A 237 32.05 -21.02 10.80
C MET A 237 32.48 -22.02 9.73
N LEU A 238 32.35 -21.66 8.44
CA LEU A 238 32.81 -22.50 7.32
C LEU A 238 34.34 -22.70 7.33
N LEU A 239 35.11 -21.66 7.65
CA LEU A 239 36.57 -21.76 7.76
C LEU A 239 36.99 -22.59 8.98
N ALA A 240 36.30 -22.45 10.11
CA ALA A 240 36.54 -23.25 11.31
C ALA A 240 36.19 -24.73 11.09
N SER A 241 35.10 -25.04 10.38
CA SER A 241 34.76 -26.42 10.03
C SER A 241 35.77 -27.05 9.08
N HIS A 242 36.29 -26.28 8.11
CA HIS A 242 37.35 -26.77 7.21
C HIS A 242 38.65 -27.09 7.95
N ARG A 243 39.01 -26.26 8.93
CA ARG A 243 40.21 -26.45 9.76
C ARG A 243 40.11 -27.66 10.69
N ALA A 244 38.89 -28.00 11.13
CA ALA A 244 38.63 -29.17 11.97
C ALA A 244 38.64 -30.50 11.19
N THR A 245 38.45 -30.47 9.86
CA THR A 245 38.55 -31.66 8.99
C THR A 245 39.97 -31.97 8.50
N GLU A 246 40.92 -31.05 8.70
CA GLU A 246 42.34 -31.23 8.32
C GLU A 246 43.23 -31.70 9.49
N THR A 247 42.65 -31.90 10.68
CA THR A 247 43.28 -32.51 11.87
C THR A 247 42.71 -33.90 12.13
#